data_AF-A0A7M2GM01-F1
#
_entry.id   AF-A0A7M2GM01-F1
#
_cell.length_a   1.000
_cell.length_b   1.000
_cell.length_c   1.000
_cell.angle_alpha   90.00
_cell.angle_beta   90.00
_cell.angle_gamma   90.00
#
_symmetry.space_group_name_H-M   'P 1'
#
loop_
_entity.id
_entity.type
_entity.pdbx_description
1 polymer ?
#
loop_
_entity_poly.entity_id
_entity_poly.type
_entity_poly.pdbx_seq_one_letter_code
_entity_poly.pdbx_strand_id
1 'polypeptide(L)'
;MGRWVVSRENPTRSDTRVAARRYIERTFDAAVLEVLAPVELVDLRVAVLHSEEDGPPAIAIICESMGQLDLGWIETGDAPIAWRAAAYKALEHTLGRALPVFGYQDLFDEIAMYYWEGATDDEAARQCLIAYHGADADDLDGMTLPSEMNERRPDWMIAGNAAPSARLPAALRRKLAGLREAHKALGSVSPEHNAWHFDSQVAYEYLPGIEECASLPPLTLVPFEQFTRELDDVGRQGMEMGFMDIAGICPLPDASRIDDWFASLRLGAQFLLAAQDLVQFDPANPRGSHVRP
;
A
#
# COMPACT_ATOMS: atom_id res chain seq x y z
N MET A 1 -10.31 -1.52 -24.88
CA MET A 1 -9.22 -2.47 -25.20
C MET A 1 -8.99 -2.63 -26.70
N GLY A 2 -9.85 -3.32 -27.47
CA GLY A 2 -9.59 -3.56 -28.90
C GLY A 2 -9.37 -2.30 -29.75
N ARG A 3 -10.20 -1.25 -29.54
CA ARG A 3 -10.02 0.06 -30.20
C ARG A 3 -8.67 0.71 -29.88
N TRP A 4 -8.16 0.54 -28.66
CA TRP A 4 -6.86 1.07 -28.23
C TRP A 4 -5.68 0.31 -28.86
N VAL A 5 -5.80 -1.01 -29.04
CA VAL A 5 -4.75 -1.77 -29.75
C VAL A 5 -4.69 -1.36 -31.22
N VAL A 6 -5.85 -1.20 -31.87
CA VAL A 6 -5.92 -0.77 -33.27
C VAL A 6 -5.37 0.65 -33.47
N SER A 7 -5.55 1.57 -32.53
CA SER A 7 -5.01 2.93 -32.67
C SER A 7 -3.48 3.00 -32.59
N ARG A 8 -2.81 1.94 -32.15
CA ARG A 8 -1.35 1.85 -32.02
C ARG A 8 -0.67 1.17 -33.22
N GLU A 9 -1.45 0.63 -34.16
CA GLU A 9 -0.94 -0.12 -35.30
C GLU A 9 -1.65 0.25 -36.61
N ASN A 10 -1.04 -0.10 -37.75
CA ASN A 10 -1.73 -0.07 -39.04
C ASN A 10 -2.51 -1.39 -39.21
N PRO A 11 -3.84 -1.38 -39.28
CA PRO A 11 -4.64 -2.59 -39.31
C PRO A 11 -4.55 -3.25 -40.70
N THR A 12 -3.58 -4.13 -40.90
CA THR A 12 -3.44 -4.92 -42.13
C THR A 12 -3.74 -6.41 -41.94
N ARG A 13 -4.08 -6.85 -40.72
CA ARG A 13 -4.30 -8.27 -40.40
C ARG A 13 -5.80 -8.62 -40.36
N SER A 14 -6.21 -9.60 -41.18
CA SER A 14 -7.52 -10.23 -41.05
C SER A 14 -7.42 -11.39 -40.03
N ASP A 15 -7.68 -11.10 -38.77
CA ASP A 15 -7.66 -12.10 -37.70
C ASP A 15 -9.04 -12.72 -37.47
N THR A 16 -9.07 -13.98 -37.04
CA THR A 16 -10.30 -14.57 -36.49
C THR A 16 -10.63 -13.88 -35.16
N ARG A 17 -11.91 -13.90 -34.73
CA ARG A 17 -12.34 -13.28 -33.45
C ARG A 17 -11.50 -13.75 -32.25
N VAL A 18 -11.16 -15.04 -32.20
CA VAL A 18 -10.33 -15.62 -31.13
C VAL A 18 -8.88 -15.13 -31.22
N ALA A 19 -8.31 -15.08 -32.43
CA ALA A 19 -6.95 -14.57 -32.63
C ALA A 19 -6.85 -13.08 -32.27
N ALA A 20 -7.83 -12.27 -32.66
CA ALA A 20 -7.91 -10.85 -32.31
C ALA A 20 -8.00 -10.65 -30.79
N ARG A 21 -8.84 -11.42 -30.09
CA ARG A 21 -8.94 -11.36 -28.62
C ARG A 21 -7.60 -11.64 -27.94
N ARG A 22 -6.97 -12.78 -28.28
CA ARG A 22 -5.65 -13.16 -27.73
C ARG A 22 -4.55 -12.16 -28.06
N TYR A 23 -4.66 -11.49 -29.20
CA TYR A 23 -3.74 -10.44 -29.59
C TYR A 23 -3.92 -9.19 -28.71
N ILE A 24 -5.16 -8.77 -28.48
CA ILE A 24 -5.48 -7.62 -27.64
C ILE A 24 -5.01 -7.84 -26.19
N GLU A 25 -5.32 -9.01 -25.62
CA GLU A 25 -4.89 -9.40 -24.26
C GLU A 25 -3.36 -9.33 -24.14
N ARG A 26 -2.63 -10.06 -25.00
CA ARG A 26 -1.15 -10.05 -24.97
C ARG A 26 -0.53 -8.67 -25.14
N THR A 27 -1.12 -7.83 -25.99
CA THR A 27 -0.59 -6.47 -26.23
C THR A 27 -0.77 -5.59 -24.99
N PHE A 28 -1.91 -5.70 -24.33
CA PHE A 28 -2.15 -4.98 -23.08
C PHE A 28 -1.26 -5.49 -21.95
N ASP A 29 -1.21 -6.82 -21.75
CA ASP A 29 -0.40 -7.44 -20.71
C ASP A 29 1.08 -7.08 -20.86
N ALA A 30 1.62 -7.11 -22.09
CA ALA A 30 2.99 -6.71 -22.35
C ALA A 30 3.25 -5.24 -21.99
N ALA A 31 2.31 -4.34 -22.29
CA ALA A 31 2.44 -2.92 -21.95
C ALA A 31 2.34 -2.66 -20.45
N VAL A 32 1.52 -3.42 -19.72
CA VAL A 32 1.45 -3.37 -18.26
C VAL A 32 2.75 -3.88 -17.64
N LEU A 33 3.22 -5.05 -18.08
CA LEU A 33 4.45 -5.67 -17.58
C LEU A 33 5.66 -4.78 -17.84
N GLU A 34 5.74 -4.10 -18.98
CA GLU A 34 6.81 -3.13 -19.26
C GLU A 34 6.89 -2.02 -18.20
N VAL A 35 5.74 -1.56 -17.68
CA VAL A 35 5.67 -0.49 -16.69
C VAL A 35 5.93 -1.00 -15.27
N LEU A 36 5.40 -2.18 -14.91
CA LEU A 36 5.46 -2.69 -13.54
C LEU A 36 6.66 -3.58 -13.25
N ALA A 37 7.29 -4.20 -14.27
CA ALA A 37 8.41 -5.14 -14.07
C ALA A 37 9.59 -4.59 -13.24
N PRO A 38 9.93 -3.29 -13.25
CA PRO A 38 11.00 -2.76 -12.40
C PRO A 38 10.64 -2.67 -10.91
N VAL A 39 9.36 -2.76 -10.54
CA VAL A 39 8.89 -2.66 -9.16
C VAL A 39 9.04 -4.02 -8.49
N GLU A 40 9.94 -4.10 -7.52
CA GLU A 40 10.24 -5.30 -6.73
C GLU A 40 9.74 -5.19 -5.28
N LEU A 41 9.30 -3.99 -4.87
CA LEU A 41 8.83 -3.71 -3.51
C LEU A 41 7.58 -4.54 -3.13
N VAL A 42 6.73 -4.84 -4.11
CA VAL A 42 5.47 -5.56 -3.98
C VAL A 42 5.14 -6.29 -5.29
N ASP A 43 4.33 -7.34 -5.18
CA ASP A 43 3.76 -8.07 -6.30
C ASP A 43 2.43 -7.44 -6.72
N LEU A 44 2.36 -6.98 -7.97
CA LEU A 44 1.19 -6.29 -8.51
C LEU A 44 0.63 -7.05 -9.71
N ARG A 45 -0.68 -7.27 -9.70
CA ARG A 45 -1.43 -7.78 -10.85
C ARG A 45 -2.40 -6.74 -11.36
N VAL A 46 -2.61 -6.71 -12.68
CA VAL A 46 -3.67 -5.92 -13.30
C VAL A 46 -4.76 -6.84 -13.81
N ALA A 47 -6.01 -6.52 -13.50
CA ALA A 47 -7.18 -7.26 -13.96
C ALA A 47 -8.16 -6.33 -14.69
N VAL A 48 -8.79 -6.82 -15.75
CA VAL A 48 -9.92 -6.15 -16.40
C VAL A 48 -11.21 -6.75 -15.86
N LEU A 49 -12.00 -5.95 -15.16
CA LEU A 49 -13.25 -6.34 -14.51
C LEU A 49 -14.44 -6.03 -15.42
N HIS A 50 -15.45 -6.89 -15.37
CA HIS A 50 -16.72 -6.67 -16.04
C HIS A 50 -17.72 -6.09 -15.02
N SER A 51 -18.56 -5.15 -15.45
CA SER A 51 -19.68 -4.68 -14.62
C SER A 51 -20.82 -5.69 -14.66
N GLU A 52 -21.49 -5.92 -13.54
CA GLU A 52 -22.68 -6.76 -13.47
C GLU A 52 -23.94 -6.10 -14.08
N GLU A 53 -24.07 -4.77 -13.98
CA GLU A 53 -25.29 -4.00 -14.36
C GLU A 53 -25.17 -3.24 -15.69
N ASP A 54 -24.62 -3.86 -16.75
CA ASP A 54 -24.40 -3.23 -18.07
C ASP A 54 -23.50 -1.95 -18.03
N GLY A 55 -22.77 -1.75 -16.93
CA GLY A 55 -21.82 -0.65 -16.77
C GLY A 55 -20.53 -0.82 -17.59
N PRO A 56 -19.66 0.20 -17.64
CA PRO A 56 -18.39 0.09 -18.33
C PRO A 56 -17.49 -0.98 -17.67
N PRO A 57 -16.57 -1.63 -18.40
CA PRO A 57 -15.54 -2.44 -17.76
C PRO A 57 -14.61 -1.55 -16.93
N ALA A 58 -13.94 -2.10 -15.92
CA ALA A 58 -12.91 -1.40 -15.15
C ALA A 58 -11.55 -2.08 -15.30
N ILE A 59 -10.47 -1.33 -15.05
CA ILE A 59 -9.15 -1.91 -14.80
C ILE A 59 -8.84 -1.75 -13.32
N ALA A 60 -8.51 -2.85 -12.64
CA ALA A 60 -8.05 -2.85 -11.27
C ALA A 60 -6.57 -3.21 -11.18
N ILE A 61 -5.85 -2.56 -10.26
CA ILE A 61 -4.54 -2.97 -9.78
C ILE A 61 -4.74 -3.68 -8.45
N ILE A 62 -4.29 -4.93 -8.37
CA ILE A 62 -4.39 -5.82 -7.23
C ILE A 62 -2.99 -6.01 -6.66
N CYS A 63 -2.84 -5.82 -5.35
CA CYS A 63 -1.61 -6.10 -4.62
C CYS A 63 -1.65 -7.53 -4.08
N GLU A 64 -0.87 -8.42 -4.68
CA GLU A 64 -0.83 -9.83 -4.26
C GLU A 64 0.09 -10.06 -3.04
N SER A 65 0.93 -9.07 -2.70
CA SER A 65 1.73 -9.10 -1.47
C SER A 65 0.88 -8.92 -0.22
N MET A 66 1.24 -9.64 0.84
CA MET A 66 0.57 -9.63 2.14
C MET A 66 1.60 -9.68 3.27
N GLY A 67 1.27 -9.03 4.40
CA GLY A 67 2.09 -8.98 5.60
C GLY A 67 2.98 -7.75 5.66
N GLN A 68 4.06 -7.86 6.43
CA GLN A 68 4.99 -6.76 6.67
C GLN A 68 5.82 -6.49 5.41
N LEU A 69 5.84 -5.23 5.00
CA LEU A 69 6.72 -4.76 3.94
C LEU A 69 8.16 -4.69 4.49
N ASP A 70 9.12 -5.31 3.80
CA ASP A 70 10.54 -5.25 4.19
C ASP A 70 11.09 -3.83 4.02
N LEU A 71 11.39 -3.15 5.13
CA LEU A 71 11.97 -1.80 5.14
C LEU A 71 13.51 -1.80 5.25
N GLY A 72 14.14 -2.98 5.22
CA GLY A 72 15.59 -3.18 5.15
C GLY A 72 16.35 -2.45 6.26
N TRP A 73 17.23 -1.53 5.87
CA TRP A 73 18.10 -0.78 6.81
C TRP A 73 17.32 0.06 7.84
N ILE A 74 16.05 0.38 7.56
CA ILE A 74 15.19 1.14 8.46
C ILE A 74 14.84 0.31 9.71
N GLU A 75 14.71 -1.01 9.58
CA GLU A 75 14.35 -1.94 10.64
C GLU A 75 15.58 -2.59 11.30
N THR A 76 16.52 -3.06 10.49
CA THR A 76 17.62 -3.92 10.95
C THR A 76 18.99 -3.26 10.90
N GLY A 77 19.09 -2.04 10.37
CA GLY A 77 20.37 -1.35 10.16
C GLY A 77 20.87 -0.52 11.35
N ASP A 78 22.19 -0.32 11.41
CA ASP A 78 22.87 0.48 12.44
C ASP A 78 22.88 2.00 12.15
N ALA A 79 22.10 2.45 11.17
CA ALA A 79 21.99 3.88 10.87
C ALA A 79 21.41 4.65 12.08
N PRO A 80 21.77 5.93 12.27
CA PRO A 80 21.20 6.74 13.35
C PRO A 80 19.67 6.68 13.34
N ILE A 81 19.06 6.49 14.53
CA ILE A 81 17.59 6.42 14.69
C ILE A 81 16.89 7.58 14.00
N ALA A 82 17.45 8.79 14.08
CA ALA A 82 16.84 9.96 13.47
C ALA A 82 16.80 9.91 11.92
N TRP A 83 17.66 9.12 11.28
CA TRP A 83 17.63 8.89 9.83
C TRP A 83 16.60 7.81 9.48
N ARG A 84 16.59 6.72 10.25
CA ARG A 84 15.63 5.62 10.13
C ARG A 84 14.20 6.15 10.30
N ALA A 85 13.96 6.95 11.34
CA ALA A 85 12.68 7.63 11.59
C ALA A 85 12.28 8.61 10.50
N ALA A 86 13.23 9.31 9.88
CA ALA A 86 12.92 10.19 8.74
C ALA A 86 12.49 9.41 7.50
N ALA A 87 13.07 8.23 7.26
CA ALA A 87 12.70 7.36 6.16
C ALA A 87 11.36 6.67 6.41
N TYR A 88 11.18 6.04 7.57
CA TYR A 88 9.91 5.42 7.98
C TYR A 88 8.75 6.42 7.89
N LYS A 89 8.88 7.59 8.51
CA LYS A 89 7.84 8.65 8.47
C LYS A 89 7.45 9.03 7.03
N ALA A 90 8.42 9.06 6.11
CA ALA A 90 8.13 9.39 4.73
C ALA A 90 7.35 8.27 4.03
N LEU A 91 7.69 7.01 4.28
CA LEU A 91 6.99 5.85 3.73
C LEU A 91 5.58 5.72 4.31
N GLU A 92 5.44 5.77 5.64
CA GLU A 92 4.16 5.76 6.37
C GLU A 92 3.20 6.82 5.84
N HIS A 93 3.69 8.03 5.57
CA HIS A 93 2.83 9.12 5.06
C HIS A 93 2.47 9.01 3.57
N THR A 94 3.19 8.23 2.77
CA THR A 94 3.06 8.29 1.30
C THR A 94 2.63 7.00 0.64
N LEU A 95 2.96 5.83 1.18
CA LEU A 95 2.72 4.55 0.51
C LEU A 95 1.25 4.25 0.26
N GLY A 96 0.36 4.68 1.17
CA GLY A 96 -1.10 4.57 1.00
C GLY A 96 -1.67 5.27 -0.23
N ARG A 97 -0.86 6.04 -0.99
CA ARG A 97 -1.25 6.61 -2.28
C ARG A 97 -1.39 5.55 -3.38
N ALA A 98 -0.64 4.46 -3.28
CA ALA A 98 -0.51 3.47 -4.35
C ALA A 98 -0.59 2.03 -3.85
N LEU A 99 -0.55 1.78 -2.55
CA LEU A 99 -0.64 0.45 -1.96
C LEU A 99 -1.74 0.41 -0.90
N PRO A 100 -2.48 -0.70 -0.81
CA PRO A 100 -3.33 -0.96 0.34
C PRO A 100 -2.40 -1.38 1.49
N VAL A 101 -1.96 -0.40 2.29
CA VAL A 101 -1.02 -0.60 3.39
C VAL A 101 -1.44 0.19 4.62
N PHE A 102 -1.26 -0.40 5.80
CA PHE A 102 -1.54 0.26 7.07
C PHE A 102 -0.29 0.47 7.92
N GLY A 103 -0.33 1.50 8.77
CA GLY A 103 0.72 1.85 9.73
C GLY A 103 0.36 1.51 11.16
N TYR A 104 1.21 1.93 12.10
CA TYR A 104 0.98 1.66 13.53
C TYR A 104 -0.33 2.26 14.05
N GLN A 105 -0.68 3.47 13.60
CA GLN A 105 -1.90 4.13 14.11
C GLN A 105 -3.14 3.34 13.71
N ASP A 106 -3.21 2.84 12.48
CA ASP A 106 -4.33 2.03 12.01
C ASP A 106 -4.46 0.73 12.83
N LEU A 107 -3.33 0.06 13.10
CA LEU A 107 -3.31 -1.14 13.96
C LEU A 107 -3.79 -0.81 15.38
N PHE A 108 -3.30 0.29 15.95
CA PHE A 108 -3.65 0.72 17.29
C PHE A 108 -5.13 1.06 17.39
N ASP A 109 -5.68 1.77 16.41
CA ASP A 109 -7.09 2.15 16.35
C ASP A 109 -7.98 0.90 16.20
N GLU A 110 -7.56 -0.09 15.41
CA GLU A 110 -8.26 -1.37 15.25
C GLU A 110 -8.31 -2.15 16.58
N ILE A 111 -7.16 -2.31 17.23
CA ILE A 111 -7.08 -2.97 18.55
C ILE A 111 -7.91 -2.20 19.58
N ALA A 112 -7.82 -0.86 19.59
CA ALA A 112 -8.58 -0.04 20.51
C ALA A 112 -10.09 -0.22 20.30
N MET A 113 -10.56 -0.25 19.05
CA MET A 113 -11.96 -0.47 18.74
C MET A 113 -12.46 -1.81 19.27
N TYR A 114 -11.71 -2.89 19.06
CA TYR A 114 -12.15 -4.24 19.42
C TYR A 114 -12.01 -4.58 20.91
N TYR A 115 -10.96 -4.10 21.57
CA TYR A 115 -10.62 -4.52 22.93
C TYR A 115 -10.88 -3.46 23.99
N TRP A 116 -10.93 -2.19 23.59
CA TRP A 116 -11.03 -1.06 24.52
C TRP A 116 -12.19 -0.11 24.18
N GLU A 117 -13.13 -0.51 23.32
CA GLU A 117 -14.28 0.31 22.87
C GLU A 117 -13.84 1.68 22.32
N GLY A 118 -12.69 1.69 21.63
CA GLY A 118 -12.07 2.89 21.06
C GLY A 118 -11.27 3.74 22.07
N ALA A 119 -11.09 3.30 23.31
CA ALA A 119 -10.26 4.01 24.28
C ALA A 119 -8.77 3.95 23.90
N THR A 120 -8.08 5.07 24.09
CA THR A 120 -6.68 5.26 23.67
C THR A 120 -5.72 5.52 24.84
N ASP A 121 -6.23 5.54 26.06
CA ASP A 121 -5.47 5.65 27.30
C ASP A 121 -5.85 4.53 28.28
N ASP A 122 -4.92 4.18 29.16
CA ASP A 122 -5.05 3.02 30.05
C ASP A 122 -6.23 3.12 31.01
N GLU A 123 -6.54 4.32 31.50
CA GLU A 123 -7.61 4.51 32.47
C GLU A 123 -8.96 4.25 31.80
N ALA A 124 -9.19 4.86 30.63
CA ALA A 124 -10.38 4.63 29.84
C ALA A 124 -10.49 3.17 29.38
N ALA A 125 -9.38 2.56 28.93
CA ALA A 125 -9.36 1.15 28.53
C ALA A 125 -9.72 0.21 29.70
N ARG A 126 -9.14 0.42 30.88
CA ARG A 126 -9.47 -0.35 32.10
C ARG A 126 -10.94 -0.21 32.48
N GLN A 127 -11.48 1.01 32.40
CA GLN A 127 -12.90 1.24 32.68
C GLN A 127 -13.81 0.49 31.69
N CYS A 128 -13.46 0.46 30.40
CA CYS A 128 -14.20 -0.31 29.41
C CYS A 128 -14.16 -1.81 29.69
N LEU A 129 -12.98 -2.35 30.01
CA LEU A 129 -12.80 -3.77 30.33
C LEU A 129 -13.61 -4.20 31.57
N ILE A 130 -13.66 -3.37 32.61
CA ILE A 130 -14.47 -3.63 33.81
C ILE A 130 -15.97 -3.50 33.50
N ALA A 131 -16.38 -2.39 32.88
CA ALA A 131 -17.79 -2.04 32.72
C ALA A 131 -18.52 -2.88 31.66
N TYR A 132 -17.85 -3.23 30.57
CA TYR A 132 -18.47 -3.89 29.42
C TYR A 132 -18.06 -5.35 29.28
N HIS A 133 -16.85 -5.71 29.70
CA HIS A 133 -16.34 -7.09 29.61
C HIS A 133 -16.37 -7.83 30.94
N GLY A 134 -16.80 -7.17 32.03
CA GLY A 134 -16.95 -7.78 33.35
C GLY A 134 -15.65 -8.31 33.93
N ALA A 135 -14.50 -7.77 33.49
CA ALA A 135 -13.20 -8.16 34.02
C ALA A 135 -13.09 -7.74 35.48
N ASP A 136 -12.69 -8.68 36.35
CA ASP A 136 -12.31 -8.34 37.71
C ASP A 136 -10.99 -7.55 37.69
N ALA A 137 -10.84 -6.59 38.61
CA ALA A 137 -9.67 -5.71 38.64
C ALA A 137 -8.35 -6.48 38.76
N ASP A 138 -8.38 -7.68 39.36
CA ASP A 138 -7.24 -8.57 39.53
C ASP A 138 -6.87 -9.34 38.24
N ASP A 139 -7.78 -9.46 37.26
CA ASP A 139 -7.56 -10.12 35.96
C ASP A 139 -6.97 -9.17 34.91
N LEU A 140 -6.90 -7.86 35.21
CA LEU A 140 -6.37 -6.83 34.30
C LEU A 140 -4.84 -6.82 34.23
N ASP A 141 -4.14 -7.37 35.22
CA ASP A 141 -2.67 -7.37 35.31
C ASP A 141 -1.97 -8.23 34.23
N GLY A 142 -2.73 -8.94 33.39
CA GLY A 142 -2.23 -9.71 32.25
C GLY A 142 -2.70 -9.24 30.87
N MET A 143 -3.49 -8.15 30.81
CA MET A 143 -4.00 -7.61 29.55
C MET A 143 -3.10 -6.47 29.06
N THR A 144 -2.73 -6.53 27.78
CA THR A 144 -2.02 -5.41 27.15
C THR A 144 -2.90 -4.17 27.15
N LEU A 145 -2.35 -3.06 27.64
CA LEU A 145 -2.99 -1.76 27.66
C LEU A 145 -2.44 -0.82 26.56
N PRO A 146 -3.15 0.27 26.24
CA PRO A 146 -2.68 1.28 25.29
C PRO A 146 -1.23 1.73 25.48
N SER A 147 -0.81 2.01 26.73
CA SER A 147 0.55 2.45 27.02
C SER A 147 1.59 1.37 26.72
N GLU A 148 1.35 0.14 27.15
CA GLU A 148 2.24 -1.01 26.95
C GLU A 148 2.45 -1.32 25.46
N MET A 149 1.39 -1.18 24.65
CA MET A 149 1.50 -1.30 23.19
C MET A 149 2.36 -0.17 22.61
N ASN A 150 2.17 1.08 23.07
CA ASN A 150 2.95 2.22 22.63
C ASN A 150 4.44 2.14 23.04
N GLU A 151 4.74 1.59 24.21
CA GLU A 151 6.12 1.42 24.71
C GLU A 151 6.93 0.41 23.88
N ARG A 152 6.27 -0.57 23.26
CA ARG A 152 6.93 -1.54 22.37
C ARG A 152 7.35 -0.96 21.02
N ARG A 153 6.87 0.24 20.67
CA ARG A 153 7.21 0.86 19.38
C ARG A 153 8.72 1.10 19.31
N PRO A 154 9.40 0.56 18.28
CA PRO A 154 10.77 0.93 18.00
C PRO A 154 10.92 2.44 17.81
N ASP A 155 12.01 3.01 18.31
CA ASP A 155 12.27 4.46 18.24
C ASP A 155 12.24 5.00 16.80
N TRP A 156 12.59 4.18 15.81
CA TRP A 156 12.56 4.55 14.40
C TRP A 156 11.14 4.65 13.83
N MET A 157 10.12 4.08 14.48
CA MET A 157 8.71 4.27 14.10
C MET A 157 8.12 5.58 14.66
N ILE A 158 8.83 6.25 15.57
CA ILE A 158 8.34 7.47 16.21
C ILE A 158 8.67 8.66 15.33
N ALA A 159 7.64 9.24 14.70
CA ALA A 159 7.79 10.38 13.78
C ALA A 159 8.49 11.61 14.40
N GLY A 160 8.41 11.77 15.74
CA GLY A 160 9.11 12.81 16.49
C GLY A 160 10.63 12.65 16.55
N ASN A 161 11.14 11.42 16.38
CA ASN A 161 12.57 11.13 16.37
C ASN A 161 13.23 11.47 15.03
N ALA A 162 12.44 11.73 13.97
CA ALA A 162 12.95 12.04 12.65
C ALA A 162 13.78 13.34 12.64
N ALA A 163 15.00 13.27 12.12
CA ALA A 163 15.83 14.45 11.94
C ALA A 163 15.23 15.39 10.87
N PRO A 164 15.34 16.72 11.06
CA PRO A 164 14.96 17.67 10.00
C PRO A 164 15.85 17.46 8.78
N SER A 165 15.29 17.71 7.59
CA SER A 165 15.96 17.46 6.30
C SER A 165 17.41 17.98 6.28
N ALA A 166 17.67 19.21 6.77
CA ALA A 166 19.01 19.81 6.78
C ALA A 166 20.10 19.02 7.55
N ARG A 167 19.71 18.14 8.49
CA ARG A 167 20.62 17.30 9.29
C ARG A 167 20.82 15.89 8.72
N LEU A 168 20.13 15.56 7.63
CA LEU A 168 20.27 14.26 6.96
C LEU A 168 21.42 14.29 5.94
N PRO A 169 22.07 13.14 5.66
CA PRO A 169 23.05 13.01 4.59
C PRO A 169 22.48 13.46 3.25
N ALA A 170 23.32 14.09 2.42
CA ALA A 170 22.88 14.58 1.11
C ALA A 170 22.25 13.50 0.22
N ALA A 171 22.74 12.26 0.29
CA ALA A 171 22.15 11.15 -0.45
C ALA A 171 20.73 10.80 0.03
N LEU A 172 20.54 10.64 1.34
CA LEU A 172 19.22 10.37 1.93
C LEU A 172 18.23 11.52 1.66
N ARG A 173 18.68 12.78 1.77
CA ARG A 173 17.87 13.96 1.42
C ARG A 173 17.36 13.90 -0.02
N ARG A 174 18.21 13.48 -0.96
CA ARG A 174 17.84 13.36 -2.38
C ARG A 174 16.80 12.26 -2.59
N LYS A 175 16.96 11.09 -1.96
CA LYS A 175 15.97 10.00 -2.04
C LYS A 175 14.61 10.40 -1.46
N LEU A 176 14.60 11.02 -0.28
CA LEU A 176 13.37 11.55 0.34
C LEU A 176 12.71 12.66 -0.52
N ALA A 177 13.51 13.50 -1.18
CA ALA A 177 12.98 14.48 -2.11
C ALA A 177 12.38 13.80 -3.36
N GLY A 178 13.06 12.81 -3.94
CA GLY A 178 12.55 12.02 -5.06
C GLY A 178 11.22 11.35 -4.76
N LEU A 179 11.10 10.70 -3.60
CA LEU A 179 9.85 10.11 -3.11
C LEU A 179 8.74 11.16 -3.01
N ARG A 180 9.03 12.34 -2.43
CA ARG A 180 8.04 13.43 -2.30
C ARG A 180 7.58 13.96 -3.66
N GLU A 181 8.49 14.17 -4.59
CA GLU A 181 8.14 14.66 -5.93
C GLU A 181 7.31 13.63 -6.69
N ALA A 182 7.65 12.34 -6.61
CA ALA A 182 6.87 11.27 -7.24
C ALA A 182 5.48 11.13 -6.60
N HIS A 183 5.38 11.20 -5.27
CA HIS A 183 4.10 11.20 -4.55
C HIS A 183 3.22 12.39 -4.99
N LYS A 184 3.80 13.58 -5.12
CA LYS A 184 3.09 14.78 -5.60
C LYS A 184 2.64 14.63 -7.04
N ALA A 185 3.48 14.08 -7.92
CA ALA A 185 3.13 13.86 -9.31
C ALA A 185 1.94 12.89 -9.43
N LEU A 186 1.97 11.77 -8.71
CA LEU A 186 0.86 10.82 -8.66
C LEU A 186 -0.42 11.46 -8.08
N GLY A 187 -0.28 12.23 -7.00
CA GLY A 187 -1.41 12.93 -6.37
C GLY A 187 -1.99 14.09 -7.20
N SER A 188 -1.35 14.48 -8.31
CA SER A 188 -1.87 15.50 -9.23
C SER A 188 -2.80 14.96 -10.32
N VAL A 189 -2.88 13.63 -10.46
CA VAL A 189 -3.76 12.97 -11.41
C VAL A 189 -5.19 12.97 -10.88
N SER A 190 -6.16 13.33 -11.74
CA SER A 190 -7.59 13.25 -11.40
C SER A 190 -7.98 11.81 -11.01
N PRO A 191 -8.75 11.60 -9.93
CA PRO A 191 -9.22 10.29 -9.50
C PRO A 191 -9.82 9.43 -10.63
N GLU A 192 -10.63 10.05 -11.49
CA GLU A 192 -11.32 9.42 -12.61
C GLU A 192 -10.40 8.80 -13.68
N HIS A 193 -9.11 9.15 -13.68
CA HIS A 193 -8.11 8.73 -14.68
C HIS A 193 -6.92 8.04 -14.03
N ASN A 194 -6.97 7.87 -12.71
CA ASN A 194 -5.84 7.43 -11.92
C ASN A 194 -5.91 5.93 -11.70
N ALA A 195 -4.93 5.21 -12.24
CA ALA A 195 -4.80 3.76 -12.09
C ALA A 195 -4.65 3.32 -10.61
N TRP A 196 -4.20 4.21 -9.74
CA TRP A 196 -3.89 3.98 -8.33
C TRP A 196 -4.91 4.60 -7.38
N HIS A 197 -6.01 5.16 -7.91
CA HIS A 197 -7.07 5.64 -7.04
C HIS A 197 -7.97 4.47 -6.64
N PHE A 198 -8.07 4.24 -5.33
CA PHE A 198 -9.01 3.32 -4.76
C PHE A 198 -10.28 4.06 -4.30
N ASP A 199 -11.43 3.52 -4.69
CA ASP A 199 -12.75 3.94 -4.25
C ASP A 199 -13.53 2.67 -3.89
N SER A 200 -13.96 2.56 -2.62
CA SER A 200 -14.64 1.37 -2.12
C SER A 200 -16.05 1.20 -2.70
N GLN A 201 -16.76 2.30 -3.01
CA GLN A 201 -18.07 2.20 -3.65
C GLN A 201 -17.93 1.66 -5.07
N VAL A 202 -16.92 2.14 -5.80
CA VAL A 202 -16.60 1.57 -7.12
C VAL A 202 -16.18 0.11 -6.98
N ALA A 203 -15.38 -0.27 -5.98
CA ALA A 203 -15.02 -1.68 -5.79
C ALA A 203 -16.24 -2.59 -5.58
N TYR A 204 -17.20 -2.16 -4.76
CA TYR A 204 -18.44 -2.91 -4.46
C TYR A 204 -19.30 -3.16 -5.71
N GLU A 205 -19.28 -2.26 -6.69
CA GLU A 205 -20.01 -2.44 -7.95
C GLU A 205 -19.42 -3.51 -8.88
N TYR A 206 -18.13 -3.84 -8.74
CA TYR A 206 -17.41 -4.74 -9.66
C TYR A 206 -17.01 -6.07 -9.04
N LEU A 207 -16.94 -6.15 -7.71
CA LEU A 207 -16.42 -7.31 -6.98
C LEU A 207 -17.40 -7.71 -5.88
N PRO A 208 -18.33 -8.63 -6.18
CA PRO A 208 -19.31 -9.11 -5.20
C PRO A 208 -18.64 -9.73 -3.97
N GLY A 209 -19.09 -9.35 -2.77
CA GLY A 209 -18.61 -9.89 -1.49
C GLY A 209 -17.34 -9.22 -0.97
N ILE A 210 -16.77 -8.24 -1.69
CA ILE A 210 -15.58 -7.52 -1.22
C ILE A 210 -15.88 -6.58 -0.05
N GLU A 211 -17.14 -6.26 0.18
CA GLU A 211 -17.64 -5.53 1.36
C GLU A 211 -17.50 -6.33 2.67
N GLU A 212 -17.32 -7.65 2.58
CA GLU A 212 -17.14 -8.54 3.74
C GLU A 212 -15.65 -8.71 4.12
N CYS A 213 -14.73 -8.21 3.27
CA CYS A 213 -13.29 -8.27 3.54
C CYS A 213 -12.89 -7.49 4.80
N ALA A 214 -11.70 -7.81 5.32
CA ALA A 214 -11.15 -7.09 6.45
C ALA A 214 -11.03 -5.58 6.21
N SER A 215 -11.29 -4.82 7.28
CA SER A 215 -11.16 -3.35 7.37
C SER A 215 -9.73 -2.89 7.09
N LEU A 216 -8.74 -3.58 7.67
CA LEU A 216 -7.33 -3.31 7.44
C LEU A 216 -6.84 -3.96 6.14
N PRO A 217 -5.99 -3.25 5.38
CA PRO A 217 -5.44 -3.77 4.14
C PRO A 217 -4.40 -4.89 4.37
N PRO A 218 -4.02 -5.65 3.32
CA PRO A 218 -3.17 -6.83 3.47
C PRO A 218 -1.70 -6.52 3.79
N LEU A 219 -1.21 -5.31 3.49
CA LEU A 219 0.16 -4.90 3.78
C LEU A 219 0.25 -4.07 5.06
N THR A 220 1.37 -4.22 5.78
CA THR A 220 1.65 -3.40 6.96
C THR A 220 3.08 -2.86 6.97
N LEU A 221 3.25 -1.68 7.55
CA LEU A 221 4.55 -1.13 7.94
C LEU A 221 4.89 -1.41 9.42
N VAL A 222 4.00 -2.09 10.14
CA VAL A 222 4.21 -2.48 11.53
C VAL A 222 5.07 -3.74 11.56
N PRO A 223 6.17 -3.74 12.34
CA PRO A 223 7.08 -4.87 12.38
C PRO A 223 6.52 -6.03 13.21
N PHE A 224 6.57 -7.24 12.65
CA PHE A 224 6.11 -8.46 13.32
C PHE A 224 6.88 -8.72 14.61
N GLU A 225 8.20 -8.48 14.64
CA GLU A 225 9.03 -8.78 15.81
C GLU A 225 8.49 -8.15 17.11
N GLN A 226 7.88 -6.97 17.03
CA GLN A 226 7.33 -6.27 18.20
C GLN A 226 5.81 -6.46 18.38
N PHE A 227 5.07 -6.73 17.30
CA PHE A 227 3.60 -6.71 17.27
C PHE A 227 2.96 -7.99 16.70
N THR A 228 3.65 -9.13 16.74
CA THR A 228 3.15 -10.41 16.17
C THR A 228 1.75 -10.73 16.66
N ARG A 229 1.49 -10.60 17.96
CA ARG A 229 0.19 -10.93 18.55
C ARG A 229 -0.92 -10.04 17.99
N GLU A 230 -0.70 -8.73 17.99
CA GLU A 230 -1.70 -7.77 17.51
C GLU A 230 -1.97 -7.94 16.02
N LEU A 231 -0.91 -8.17 15.23
CA LEU A 231 -1.01 -8.42 13.79
C LEU A 231 -1.73 -9.74 13.48
N ASP A 232 -1.48 -10.81 14.23
CA ASP A 232 -2.19 -12.09 14.11
C ASP A 232 -3.67 -11.95 14.48
N ASP A 233 -3.98 -11.16 15.51
CA ASP A 233 -5.36 -10.93 15.96
C ASP A 233 -6.16 -10.14 14.91
N VAL A 234 -5.66 -9.02 14.40
CA VAL A 234 -6.37 -8.25 13.35
C VAL A 234 -6.33 -8.94 11.98
N GLY A 235 -5.27 -9.70 11.70
CA GLY A 235 -5.11 -10.43 10.45
C GLY A 235 -6.06 -11.62 10.32
N ARG A 236 -6.59 -12.15 11.44
CA ARG A 236 -7.46 -13.33 11.44
C ARG A 236 -8.68 -13.16 10.54
N GLN A 237 -9.38 -12.03 10.65
CA GLN A 237 -10.55 -11.77 9.81
C GLN A 237 -10.17 -11.75 8.33
N GLY A 238 -9.04 -11.14 7.97
CA GLY A 238 -8.59 -11.08 6.58
C GLY A 238 -8.18 -12.44 6.03
N MET A 239 -7.66 -13.34 6.88
CA MET A 239 -7.38 -14.72 6.50
C MET A 239 -8.66 -15.56 6.31
N GLU A 240 -9.75 -15.21 6.99
CA GLU A 240 -11.04 -15.91 6.91
C GLU A 240 -11.94 -15.38 5.78
N MET A 241 -12.03 -14.06 5.64
CA MET A 241 -12.97 -13.36 4.75
C MET A 241 -12.29 -12.66 3.55
N GLY A 242 -10.95 -12.69 3.50
CA GLY A 242 -10.18 -11.95 2.50
C GLY A 242 -9.81 -10.52 2.95
N PHE A 243 -8.83 -9.94 2.25
CA PHE A 243 -8.38 -8.57 2.46
C PHE A 243 -8.80 -7.68 1.30
N MET A 244 -9.01 -6.39 1.57
CA MET A 244 -9.14 -5.38 0.52
C MET A 244 -7.77 -5.10 -0.13
N ASP A 245 -7.43 -5.88 -1.14
CA ASP A 245 -6.11 -5.90 -1.79
C ASP A 245 -6.02 -5.00 -3.05
N ILE A 246 -7.02 -4.16 -3.28
CA ILE A 246 -7.10 -3.28 -4.45
C ILE A 246 -6.27 -2.01 -4.21
N ALA A 247 -5.18 -1.88 -4.96
CA ALA A 247 -4.36 -0.68 -5.00
C ALA A 247 -5.02 0.47 -5.79
N GLY A 248 -5.87 0.13 -6.77
CA GLY A 248 -6.66 1.11 -7.51
C GLY A 248 -7.66 0.47 -8.46
N ILE A 249 -8.74 1.18 -8.77
CA ILE A 249 -9.79 0.73 -9.67
C ILE A 249 -10.26 1.88 -10.56
N CYS A 250 -10.27 1.67 -11.88
CA CYS A 250 -10.58 2.70 -12.87
C CYS A 250 -11.62 2.19 -13.87
N PRO A 251 -12.88 2.65 -13.77
CA PRO A 251 -13.90 2.41 -14.79
C PRO A 251 -13.52 3.02 -16.15
N LEU A 252 -13.81 2.30 -17.23
CA LEU A 252 -13.47 2.66 -18.60
C LEU A 252 -14.71 2.87 -19.50
N PRO A 253 -15.40 4.03 -19.38
CA PRO A 253 -16.54 4.34 -20.25
C PRO A 253 -16.18 4.51 -21.72
N ASP A 254 -14.93 4.86 -22.03
CA ASP A 254 -14.44 5.00 -23.41
C ASP A 254 -13.00 4.49 -23.57
N ALA A 255 -12.63 4.10 -24.80
CA ALA A 255 -11.29 3.60 -25.11
C ALA A 255 -10.17 4.64 -24.93
N SER A 256 -10.48 5.93 -25.06
CA SER A 256 -9.53 7.03 -24.82
C SER A 256 -8.98 7.05 -23.39
N ARG A 257 -9.72 6.51 -22.42
CA ARG A 257 -9.29 6.43 -21.01
C ARG A 257 -8.09 5.52 -20.77
N ILE A 258 -7.79 4.61 -21.69
CA ILE A 258 -6.71 3.64 -21.52
C ILE A 258 -5.34 4.32 -21.57
N ASP A 259 -5.16 5.35 -22.40
CA ASP A 259 -3.89 6.09 -22.45
C ASP A 259 -3.68 6.93 -21.19
N ASP A 260 -4.72 7.56 -20.67
CA ASP A 260 -4.68 8.29 -19.39
C ASP A 260 -4.37 7.32 -18.23
N TRP A 261 -5.00 6.15 -18.22
CA TRP A 261 -4.72 5.09 -17.26
C TRP A 261 -3.26 4.61 -17.34
N PHE A 262 -2.70 4.39 -18.53
CA PHE A 262 -1.28 4.05 -18.66
C PHE A 262 -0.34 5.20 -18.26
N ALA A 263 -0.74 6.46 -18.45
CA ALA A 263 0.04 7.60 -17.98
C ALA A 263 0.10 7.64 -16.45
N SER A 264 -1.03 7.41 -15.78
CA SER A 264 -1.08 7.34 -14.31
C SER A 264 -0.43 6.06 -13.76
N LEU A 265 -0.54 4.92 -14.45
CA LEU A 265 0.19 3.68 -14.13
C LEU A 265 1.69 3.95 -14.03
N ARG A 266 2.27 4.63 -15.02
CA ARG A 266 3.70 4.99 -15.03
C ARG A 266 4.09 5.90 -13.88
N LEU A 267 3.24 6.86 -13.52
CA LEU A 267 3.50 7.75 -12.38
C LEU A 267 3.54 6.99 -11.06
N GLY A 268 2.61 6.04 -10.84
CA GLY A 268 2.67 5.22 -9.63
C GLY A 268 3.81 4.21 -9.64
N ALA A 269 4.17 3.62 -10.78
CA ALA A 269 5.39 2.82 -10.89
C ALA A 269 6.65 3.63 -10.53
N GLN A 270 6.75 4.88 -10.99
CA GLN A 270 7.85 5.79 -10.60
C GLN A 270 7.85 6.12 -9.11
N PHE A 271 6.66 6.29 -8.51
CA PHE A 271 6.52 6.50 -7.07
C PHE A 271 6.98 5.27 -6.27
N LEU A 272 6.54 4.07 -6.65
CA LEU A 272 6.95 2.82 -6.00
C LEU A 272 8.45 2.55 -6.17
N LEU A 273 9.03 2.87 -7.33
CA LEU A 273 10.48 2.83 -7.53
C LEU A 273 11.23 3.82 -6.63
N ALA A 274 10.69 5.02 -6.39
CA ALA A 274 11.30 5.97 -5.46
C ALA A 274 11.23 5.49 -4.00
N ALA A 275 10.16 4.77 -3.62
CA ALA A 275 10.04 4.12 -2.32
C ALA A 275 11.03 2.95 -2.20
N GLN A 276 11.11 2.08 -3.20
CA GLN A 276 12.08 0.99 -3.29
C GLN A 276 13.52 1.52 -3.20
N ASP A 277 13.85 2.58 -3.92
CA ASP A 277 15.15 3.23 -3.86
C ASP A 277 15.51 3.74 -2.46
N LEU A 278 14.52 4.15 -1.67
CA LEU A 278 14.70 4.58 -0.29
C LEU A 278 14.95 3.39 0.65
N VAL A 279 14.19 2.31 0.49
CA VAL A 279 14.33 1.05 1.24
C VAL A 279 15.66 0.36 0.92
N GLN A 280 16.11 0.38 -0.34
CA GLN A 280 17.37 -0.22 -0.80
C GLN A 280 18.59 0.69 -0.59
N PHE A 281 18.43 1.85 0.05
CA PHE A 281 19.57 2.74 0.33
C PHE A 281 20.55 2.08 1.31
N ASP A 282 21.86 2.18 1.05
CA ASP A 282 22.92 1.79 1.99
C ASP A 282 23.40 3.02 2.79
N PRO A 283 23.04 3.14 4.09
CA PRO A 283 23.46 4.26 4.93
C PRO A 283 24.96 4.24 5.26
N ALA A 284 25.62 3.08 5.21
CA ALA A 284 27.05 2.94 5.48
C ALA A 284 27.89 3.44 4.30
N ASN A 285 27.39 3.30 3.07
CA ASN A 285 28.01 3.85 1.85
C ASN A 285 27.12 4.87 1.14
N PRO A 286 26.91 6.07 1.71
CA PRO A 286 26.04 7.09 1.14
C PRO A 286 26.58 7.69 -0.19
N ARG A 287 27.79 7.29 -0.62
CA ARG A 287 28.42 7.68 -1.89
C ARG A 287 28.30 6.60 -2.98
N GLY A 288 27.78 5.42 -2.67
CA GLY A 288 27.78 4.25 -3.56
C GLY A 288 26.91 4.43 -4.79
N SER A 289 27.56 4.42 -5.96
CA SER A 289 26.95 4.08 -7.25
C SER A 289 26.35 2.67 -7.16
N HIS A 290 25.19 2.45 -7.78
CA HIS A 290 24.62 1.13 -8.00
C HIS A 290 25.70 0.15 -8.46
N VAL A 291 26.12 -0.75 -7.58
CA VAL A 291 26.75 -2.00 -7.98
C VAL A 291 25.64 -3.03 -7.88
N ARG A 292 24.96 -3.27 -9.00
CA ARG A 292 24.15 -4.48 -9.15
C ARG A 292 25.13 -5.66 -9.33
N PRO A 293 24.86 -6.83 -8.72
CA PRO A 293 25.53 -8.07 -9.11
C PRO A 293 25.24 -8.44 -10.57
#